data_AF-A0A1H9ULV7-F1
#
_entry.id   AF-A0A1H9ULV7-F1
#
_cell.length_a   1.000
_cell.length_b   1.000
_cell.length_c   1.000
_cell.angle_alpha   90.00
_cell.angle_beta   90.00
_cell.angle_gamma   90.00
#
_symmetry.space_group_name_H-M   'P 1'
#
loop_
_entity.id
_entity.type
_entity.pdbx_description
1 polymer ?
#
loop_
_entity_poly.entity_id
_entity_poly.type
_entity_poly.pdbx_seq_one_letter_code
_entity_poly.pdbx_strand_id
1 'polypeptide(L)'
;MTKKKIIITTGAFILLLLGGYQFMKHQENQEVEQQKIEQIFWDEQKVRIEEYIKYNFNDIESITFTKTDKTPMSVGIHGYVNGDEKKLYFIAPIYNEEDKFDTDLTTVSKLGKLAKNISHFFSVTEIEELESEQE
;
A
#
# COMPACT_ATOMS: atom_id res chain seq x y z
N MET A 1 10.34 19.69 55.78
CA MET A 1 9.13 19.42 54.96
C MET A 1 8.14 18.63 55.83
N THR A 2 6.87 19.01 55.93
CA THR A 2 5.91 18.27 56.78
C THR A 2 5.52 16.95 56.13
N LYS A 3 5.34 15.87 56.90
CA LYS A 3 5.04 14.51 56.40
C LYS A 3 3.89 14.48 55.36
N LYS A 4 2.87 15.33 55.57
CA LYS A 4 1.74 15.50 54.63
C LYS A 4 2.17 16.02 53.26
N LYS A 5 3.11 16.97 53.19
CA LYS A 5 3.62 17.51 51.93
C LYS A 5 4.41 16.45 51.15
N ILE A 6 5.22 15.64 51.85
CA ILE A 6 5.97 14.53 51.24
C ILE A 6 5.03 13.52 50.59
N ILE A 7 3.99 13.07 51.30
CA ILE A 7 3.02 12.08 50.78
C ILE A 7 2.31 12.60 49.53
N ILE A 8 1.90 13.87 49.52
CA ILE A 8 1.23 14.49 48.37
C ILE A 8 2.18 14.56 47.16
N THR A 9 3.42 15.01 47.35
CA THR A 9 4.40 15.07 46.25
C THR A 9 4.74 13.69 45.70
N THR A 10 4.92 12.67 46.55
CA THR A 10 5.21 11.31 46.10
C THR A 10 4.02 10.70 45.36
N GLY A 11 2.79 10.90 45.85
CA GLY A 11 1.58 10.43 45.17
C GLY A 11 1.37 11.08 43.80
N ALA A 12 1.60 12.40 43.69
CA ALA A 12 1.54 13.11 42.42
C ALA A 12 2.59 12.60 41.42
N PHE A 13 3.79 12.26 41.88
CA PHE A 13 4.85 11.72 41.03
C PHE A 13 4.50 10.33 40.48
N ILE A 14 3.91 9.45 41.29
CA ILE A 14 3.46 8.12 40.85
C ILE A 14 2.34 8.22 39.81
N LEU A 15 1.38 9.13 40.00
CA LEU A 15 0.30 9.36 39.03
C LEU A 15 0.82 9.86 37.68
N LEU A 16 1.83 10.74 37.67
CA LEU A 16 2.47 11.21 36.43
C LEU A 16 3.19 10.08 35.69
N LEU A 17 3.89 9.19 36.40
CA LEU A 17 4.56 8.04 35.79
C LEU A 17 3.56 7.04 35.19
N LEU A 18 2.48 6.72 35.90
CA LEU A 18 1.43 5.82 35.42
C LEU A 18 0.67 6.41 34.24
N GLY A 19 0.29 7.70 34.32
CA GLY A 19 -0.37 8.41 33.23
C GLY A 19 0.51 8.53 31.98
N GLY A 20 1.80 8.86 32.15
CA GLY A 20 2.76 8.90 31.06
C GLY A 20 2.97 7.55 30.38
N TYR A 21 3.05 6.46 31.15
CA TYR A 21 3.15 5.10 30.60
C TYR A 21 1.89 4.70 29.80
N GLN A 22 0.69 4.98 30.31
CA GLN A 22 -0.55 4.68 29.58
C GLN A 22 -0.68 5.47 28.28
N PHE A 23 -0.31 6.76 28.30
CA PHE A 23 -0.32 7.60 27.09
C PHE A 23 0.62 7.06 26.01
N MET A 24 1.85 6.74 26.37
CA MET A 24 2.85 6.18 25.44
C MET A 24 2.40 4.85 24.85
N LYS A 25 1.84 3.95 25.68
CA LYS A 25 1.29 2.67 25.21
C LYS A 25 0.08 2.84 24.28
N HIS A 26 -0.77 3.84 24.53
CA HIS A 26 -1.89 4.14 23.65
C HIS A 26 -1.41 4.64 22.28
N GLN A 27 -0.42 5.53 22.26
CA GLN A 27 0.16 6.05 21.03
C GLN A 27 0.84 4.93 20.21
N GLU A 28 1.63 4.06 20.86
CA GLU A 28 2.25 2.90 20.20
C GLU A 28 1.20 1.98 19.55
N ASN A 29 0.11 1.69 20.26
CA ASN A 29 -0.98 0.88 19.72
C ASN A 29 -1.66 1.55 18.51
N GLN A 30 -1.86 2.88 18.55
CA GLN A 30 -2.43 3.62 17.42
C GLN A 30 -1.51 3.60 16.20
N GLU A 31 -0.20 3.78 16.39
CA GLU A 31 0.78 3.70 15.30
C GLU A 31 0.80 2.30 14.66
N VAL A 32 0.73 1.25 15.47
CA VAL A 32 0.66 -0.14 14.98
C VAL A 32 -0.64 -0.40 14.20
N GLU A 33 -1.78 0.13 14.68
CA GLU A 33 -3.06 -0.02 13.99
C GLU A 33 -3.08 0.71 12.64
N GLN A 34 -2.54 1.92 12.60
CA GLN A 34 -2.39 2.70 11.36
C GLN A 34 -1.50 1.97 10.34
N GLN A 35 -0.36 1.43 10.78
CA GLN A 35 0.52 0.65 9.90
C GLN A 35 -0.16 -0.58 9.32
N LYS A 36 -1.04 -1.25 10.10
CA LYS A 36 -1.82 -2.40 9.59
C LYS A 36 -2.83 -1.98 8.53
N ILE A 37 -3.56 -0.89 8.77
CA ILE A 37 -4.54 -0.36 7.80
C ILE A 37 -3.83 0.02 6.50
N GLU A 38 -2.71 0.73 6.62
CA GLU A 38 -1.89 1.12 5.48
C GLU A 38 -1.35 -0.11 4.73
N GLN A 39 -0.87 -1.13 5.44
CA GLN A 39 -0.41 -2.37 4.83
C GLN A 39 -1.54 -3.09 4.06
N ILE A 40 -2.73 -3.21 4.65
CA ILE A 40 -3.89 -3.82 4.00
C ILE A 40 -4.23 -3.06 2.71
N PHE A 41 -4.29 -1.73 2.77
CA PHE A 41 -4.55 -0.89 1.61
C PHE A 41 -3.53 -1.15 0.49
N TRP A 42 -2.22 -1.14 0.80
CA TRP A 42 -1.19 -1.38 -0.22
C TRP A 42 -1.19 -2.81 -0.77
N ASP A 43 -1.55 -3.80 0.04
CA ASP A 43 -1.67 -5.18 -0.42
C ASP A 43 -2.90 -5.35 -1.34
N GLU A 44 -4.01 -4.66 -1.08
CA GLU A 44 -5.14 -4.59 -2.01
C GLU A 44 -4.75 -3.94 -3.35
N GLN A 45 -3.97 -2.85 -3.33
CA GLN A 45 -3.48 -2.23 -4.57
C GLN A 45 -2.61 -3.19 -5.39
N LYS A 46 -1.75 -3.98 -4.74
CA LYS A 46 -0.93 -4.99 -5.44
C LYS A 46 -1.80 -6.04 -6.14
N VAL A 47 -2.86 -6.52 -5.48
CA VAL A 47 -3.80 -7.47 -6.09
C VAL A 47 -4.43 -6.90 -7.36
N ARG A 48 -4.92 -5.65 -7.31
CA ARG A 48 -5.49 -4.97 -8.48
C ARG A 48 -4.48 -4.77 -9.60
N ILE A 49 -3.23 -4.43 -9.27
CA ILE A 49 -2.14 -4.32 -10.25
C ILE A 49 -1.84 -5.67 -10.90
N GLU A 50 -1.81 -6.76 -10.12
CA GLU A 50 -1.61 -8.10 -10.68
C GLU A 50 -2.72 -8.48 -11.66
N GLU A 51 -3.96 -8.21 -11.30
CA GLU A 51 -5.14 -8.48 -12.13
C GLU A 51 -5.05 -7.71 -13.46
N TYR A 52 -4.82 -6.40 -13.39
CA TYR A 52 -4.60 -5.56 -14.56
C TYR A 52 -3.49 -6.11 -15.47
N ILE A 53 -2.34 -6.50 -14.89
CA ILE A 53 -1.19 -7.00 -15.66
C ILE A 53 -1.53 -8.36 -16.31
N LYS A 54 -2.09 -9.31 -15.57
CA LYS A 54 -2.44 -10.64 -16.08
C LYS A 54 -3.52 -10.57 -17.16
N TYR A 55 -4.48 -9.66 -17.00
CA TYR A 55 -5.55 -9.49 -17.97
C TYR A 55 -5.06 -8.80 -19.24
N ASN A 56 -4.27 -7.74 -19.14
CA ASN A 56 -3.94 -6.90 -20.30
C ASN A 56 -2.68 -7.30 -21.07
N PHE A 57 -1.82 -8.14 -20.50
CA PHE A 57 -0.54 -8.51 -21.12
C PHE A 57 -0.44 -10.03 -21.33
N ASN A 58 0.14 -10.44 -22.45
CA ASN A 58 0.43 -11.83 -22.79
C ASN A 58 1.69 -12.32 -22.06
N ASP A 59 1.78 -13.64 -21.94
CA ASP A 59 2.99 -14.35 -21.49
C ASP A 59 3.49 -13.89 -20.10
N ILE A 60 2.59 -13.57 -19.18
CA ILE A 60 2.92 -13.23 -17.79
C ILE A 60 3.00 -14.51 -16.95
N GLU A 61 4.20 -14.91 -16.57
CA GLU A 61 4.48 -16.09 -15.74
C GLU A 61 4.62 -15.74 -14.25
N SER A 62 5.18 -14.56 -13.94
CA SER A 62 5.40 -14.09 -12.57
C SER A 62 5.40 -12.57 -12.49
N ILE A 63 4.99 -12.06 -11.33
CA ILE A 63 5.02 -10.63 -10.98
C ILE A 63 5.78 -10.51 -9.67
N THR A 64 6.68 -9.53 -9.57
CA THR A 64 7.45 -9.26 -8.34
C THR A 64 7.41 -7.78 -8.02
N PHE A 65 6.83 -7.44 -6.86
CA PHE A 65 6.86 -6.09 -6.31
C PHE A 65 8.18 -5.84 -5.58
N THR A 66 8.78 -4.66 -5.77
CA THR A 66 10.12 -4.36 -5.24
C THR A 66 10.12 -3.26 -4.19
N LYS A 67 9.41 -2.16 -4.44
CA LYS A 67 9.32 -1.03 -3.50
C LYS A 67 8.08 -0.20 -3.73
N THR A 68 7.77 0.60 -2.72
CA THR A 68 6.77 1.66 -2.76
C THR A 68 7.47 2.99 -2.54
N ASP A 69 7.24 4.00 -3.39
CA ASP A 69 7.82 5.34 -3.23
C ASP A 69 6.73 6.41 -3.15
N LYS A 70 6.79 7.25 -2.10
CA LYS A 70 5.82 8.31 -1.87
C LYS A 70 6.38 9.65 -2.33
N THR A 71 5.63 10.33 -3.19
CA THR A 71 5.85 11.72 -3.58
C THR A 71 4.71 12.59 -3.03
N PRO A 72 4.84 13.92 -3.04
CA PRO A 72 3.71 14.80 -2.69
C PRO A 72 2.47 14.62 -3.59
N MET A 73 2.62 14.04 -4.78
CA MET A 73 1.54 13.90 -5.77
C MET A 73 0.95 12.49 -5.84
N SER A 74 1.74 11.45 -5.54
CA SER A 74 1.31 10.06 -5.68
C SER A 74 2.27 9.11 -4.97
N VAL A 75 1.81 7.87 -4.78
CA VAL A 75 2.62 6.73 -4.39
C VAL A 75 2.84 5.83 -5.60
N GLY A 76 4.09 5.54 -5.95
CA GLY A 76 4.41 4.55 -6.98
C GLY A 76 4.61 3.17 -6.36
N ILE A 77 3.93 2.17 -6.90
CA ILE A 77 4.20 0.75 -6.62
C ILE A 77 5.06 0.20 -7.76
N HIS A 78 6.25 -0.29 -7.40
CA HIS A 78 7.28 -0.70 -8.36
C HIS A 78 7.33 -2.22 -8.42
N GLY A 79 7.57 -2.74 -9.62
CA GLY A 79 7.76 -4.17 -9.79
C GLY A 79 8.26 -4.53 -11.17
N TYR A 80 8.38 -5.83 -11.42
CA TYR A 80 8.72 -6.37 -12.74
C TYR A 80 8.02 -7.70 -12.97
N VAL A 81 7.95 -8.11 -14.24
CA VAL A 81 7.39 -9.41 -14.61
C VAL A 81 8.47 -10.36 -15.16
N ASN A 82 8.23 -11.66 -15.06
CA ASN A 82 9.05 -12.75 -15.62
C ASN A 82 10.54 -12.68 -15.25
N GLY A 83 10.87 -12.19 -14.05
CA GLY A 83 12.25 -12.12 -13.57
C GLY A 83 13.16 -11.09 -14.26
N ASP A 84 12.67 -10.28 -15.21
CA ASP A 84 13.51 -9.29 -15.92
C ASP A 84 13.28 -7.87 -15.40
N GLU A 85 13.91 -7.54 -14.26
CA GLU A 85 13.87 -6.21 -13.63
C GLU A 85 14.34 -5.07 -14.55
N LYS A 86 15.14 -5.37 -15.59
CA LYS A 86 15.66 -4.33 -16.49
C LYS A 86 14.74 -4.04 -17.66
N LYS A 87 14.09 -5.08 -18.19
CA LYS A 87 13.32 -4.96 -19.45
C LYS A 87 11.83 -5.14 -19.26
N LEU A 88 11.36 -5.64 -18.13
CA LEU A 88 9.96 -5.94 -17.88
C LEU A 88 9.48 -5.31 -16.56
N TYR A 89 10.16 -4.25 -16.13
CA TYR A 89 9.78 -3.41 -15.00
C TYR A 89 8.57 -2.51 -15.31
N PHE A 90 7.81 -2.19 -14.27
CA PHE A 90 6.65 -1.32 -14.25
C PHE A 90 6.61 -0.43 -13.00
N ILE A 91 5.87 0.69 -13.13
CA ILE A 91 5.46 1.56 -12.03
C ILE A 91 3.96 1.76 -12.15
N ALA A 92 3.23 1.45 -11.07
CA ALA A 92 1.81 1.69 -10.94
C ALA A 92 1.59 2.88 -9.98
N PRO A 93 1.19 4.06 -10.49
CA PRO A 93 0.94 5.23 -9.66
C PRO A 93 -0.42 5.16 -8.96
N ILE A 94 -0.46 5.50 -7.68
CA ILE A 94 -1.66 5.65 -6.85
C ILE A 94 -1.70 7.10 -6.38
N TYR A 95 -2.64 7.89 -6.91
CA TYR A 95 -2.66 9.35 -6.69
C TYR A 95 -3.30 9.75 -5.36
N ASN A 96 -4.23 8.93 -4.86
CA ASN A 96 -4.92 9.17 -3.59
C ASN A 96 -4.94 7.88 -2.76
N GLU A 97 -4.79 8.00 -1.45
CA GLU A 97 -4.85 6.87 -0.51
C GLU A 97 -6.28 6.32 -0.32
N GLU A 98 -7.27 6.98 -0.91
CA GLU A 98 -8.65 6.48 -1.01
C GLU A 98 -8.96 5.86 -2.38
N ASP A 99 -8.10 6.08 -3.38
CA ASP A 99 -8.32 5.59 -4.74
C ASP A 99 -7.79 4.17 -4.88
N LYS A 100 -8.59 3.32 -5.52
CA LYS A 100 -8.15 2.00 -5.96
C LYS A 100 -7.45 2.12 -7.30
N PHE A 101 -6.35 1.39 -7.45
CA PHE A 101 -5.68 1.21 -8.72
C PHE A 101 -6.70 0.66 -9.72
N ASP A 102 -6.87 1.36 -10.83
CA ASP A 102 -7.84 0.94 -11.86
C ASP A 102 -7.18 0.80 -13.22
N THR A 103 -6.22 1.66 -13.57
CA THR A 103 -5.52 1.58 -14.85
C THR A 103 -4.17 2.34 -14.80
N ASP A 104 -3.45 2.26 -15.92
CA ASP A 104 -2.21 2.94 -16.27
C ASP A 104 -0.93 2.53 -15.53
N LEU A 105 0.06 2.09 -16.31
CA LEU A 105 1.45 1.88 -15.85
C LEU A 105 2.36 2.93 -16.49
N THR A 106 3.10 3.69 -15.70
CA THR A 106 3.88 4.85 -16.19
C THR A 106 5.19 4.47 -16.87
N THR A 107 5.80 3.35 -16.47
CA THR A 107 7.08 2.89 -17.04
C THR A 107 6.94 1.48 -17.56
N VAL A 108 6.22 1.30 -18.65
CA VAL A 108 6.23 0.06 -19.41
C VAL A 108 7.53 0.02 -20.21
N SER A 109 8.49 -0.72 -19.68
CA SER A 109 9.70 -1.19 -20.36
C SER A 109 9.34 -2.01 -21.63
N LYS A 110 10.09 -3.05 -22.01
CA LYS A 110 9.62 -3.96 -23.09
C LYS A 110 8.28 -4.64 -22.77
N LEU A 111 7.76 -4.51 -21.54
CA LEU A 111 6.44 -4.95 -21.12
C LEU A 111 5.32 -4.46 -22.05
N GLY A 112 5.40 -3.22 -22.56
CA GLY A 112 4.39 -2.71 -23.51
C GLY A 112 4.29 -3.52 -24.81
N LYS A 113 5.35 -4.27 -25.18
CA LYS A 113 5.33 -5.19 -26.34
C LYS A 113 4.54 -6.46 -26.10
N LEU A 114 4.25 -6.77 -24.83
CA LEU A 114 3.44 -7.90 -24.42
C LEU A 114 1.96 -7.55 -24.33
N ALA A 115 1.56 -6.29 -24.56
CA ALA A 115 0.17 -5.89 -24.50
C ALA A 115 -0.70 -6.75 -25.44
N LYS A 116 -1.81 -7.29 -24.91
CA LYS A 116 -2.79 -8.05 -25.70
C LYS A 116 -3.43 -7.18 -26.76
N ASN A 117 -3.70 -5.92 -26.40
CA ASN A 117 -4.25 -4.92 -27.30
C ASN A 117 -3.55 -3.58 -27.03
N ILE A 118 -2.92 -3.01 -28.06
CA ILE A 118 -2.20 -1.74 -27.96
C ILE A 118 -3.12 -0.51 -27.97
N SER A 119 -4.37 -0.68 -28.43
CA SER A 119 -5.35 0.39 -28.57
C SER A 119 -6.32 0.46 -27.39
N HIS A 120 -6.37 -0.57 -26.56
CA HIS A 120 -7.27 -0.65 -25.43
C HIS A 120 -6.67 -1.50 -24.31
N PHE A 121 -6.53 -0.90 -23.14
CA PHE A 121 -6.25 -1.59 -21.88
C PHE A 121 -7.52 -1.54 -21.05
N PHE A 122 -7.99 -2.71 -20.61
CA PHE A 122 -9.12 -2.80 -19.69
C PHE A 122 -8.69 -2.32 -18.32
N SER A 123 -9.53 -1.49 -17.71
CA SER A 123 -9.37 -1.15 -16.30
C SER A 123 -9.72 -2.35 -15.41
N VAL A 124 -9.25 -2.36 -14.16
CA VAL A 124 -9.59 -3.43 -13.22
C VAL A 124 -11.09 -3.51 -13.00
N THR A 125 -11.77 -2.35 -12.89
CA THR A 125 -13.24 -2.32 -12.78
C THR A 125 -13.93 -2.94 -13.99
N GLU A 126 -13.46 -2.66 -15.22
CA GLU A 126 -14.01 -3.29 -16.43
C GLU A 126 -13.77 -4.81 -16.44
N ILE A 127 -12.62 -5.27 -15.93
CA ILE A 127 -12.30 -6.70 -15.80
C ILE A 127 -13.27 -7.36 -14.81
N GLU A 128 -13.43 -6.77 -13.62
CA GLU A 128 -14.33 -7.23 -12.56
C GLU A 128 -15.79 -7.35 -13.07
N GLU A 129 -16.27 -6.37 -13.84
CA GLU A 129 -17.60 -6.40 -14.47
C GLU A 129 -17.73 -7.56 -15.45
N LEU A 130 -16.77 -7.72 -16.37
CA LEU A 130 -16.77 -8.80 -17.37
C LEU A 130 -16.69 -10.20 -16.77
N GLU A 131 -16.00 -10.37 -15.64
CA GLU A 131 -15.93 -11.65 -14.94
C GLU A 131 -17.23 -11.94 -14.19
N SER A 132 -17.86 -10.93 -13.59
CA SER A 132 -19.15 -11.08 -12.88
C SER A 132 -20.33 -11.44 -13.80
N GLU A 133 -20.31 -11.01 -15.07
CA GLU A 133 -21.33 -11.36 -16.06
C GLU A 133 -21.22 -12.80 -16.60
N GLN A 134 -20.09 -13.46 -16.36
CA GLN A 134 -19.82 -14.83 -16.81
C GLN A 134 -20.17 -15.91 -15.77
N GLU A 135 -20.53 -15.51 -14.53
CA GLU A 135 -21.04 -16.39 -13.45
C GLU A 135 -22.57 -16.50 -13.45
#